data_AF-A0A0W0I5D8-F1
#
_entry.id   AF-A0A0W0I5D8-F1
#
_cell.length_a   1.000
_cell.length_b   1.000
_cell.length_c   1.000
_cell.angle_alpha   90.00
_cell.angle_beta   90.00
_cell.angle_gamma   90.00
#
_symmetry.space_group_name_H-M   'P 1'
#
loop_
_entity.id
_entity.type
_entity.pdbx_description
1 polymer ?
#
loop_
_entity_poly.entity_id
_entity_poly.type
_entity_poly.pdbx_seq_one_letter_code
_entity_poly.pdbx_strand_id
1 'polypeptide(L)'
;MILNISSNDVKHEVDHMAKNSRARRSTRPVELTIVERISANPELAHALGLEANAMDSVAPEVADRLNQTLKKAQPPCDRTATLSPFNIVDHLHTQEDMEVYLQACIEEDPGDGSLIRRAQQDIAHATRKLNTKP
;
A
#
# COMPACT_ATOMS: atom_id res chain seq x y z
N MET A 1 4.97 -17.46 -78.46
CA MET A 1 6.09 -16.55 -78.81
C MET A 1 5.89 -15.25 -78.07
N ILE A 2 6.77 -14.98 -77.12
CA ILE A 2 6.94 -13.67 -76.45
C ILE A 2 7.77 -12.78 -77.38
N LEU A 3 7.57 -11.45 -77.33
CA LEU A 3 8.56 -10.36 -77.27
C LEU A 3 7.75 -9.04 -77.29
N ASN A 4 7.56 -8.32 -76.16
CA ASN A 4 8.45 -7.28 -75.60
C ASN A 4 9.00 -6.33 -76.69
N ILE A 5 9.11 -5.00 -76.55
CA ILE A 5 9.61 -4.15 -75.45
C ILE A 5 9.11 -2.70 -75.79
N SER A 6 8.76 -1.79 -74.85
CA SER A 6 9.63 -0.70 -74.35
C SER A 6 8.74 0.54 -74.08
N SER A 7 8.91 1.45 -73.13
CA SER A 7 9.89 1.67 -72.06
C SER A 7 9.22 2.59 -71.03
N ASN A 8 9.35 2.26 -69.76
CA ASN A 8 9.83 3.11 -68.67
C ASN A 8 9.57 2.35 -67.37
N ASP A 9 10.53 1.58 -66.84
CA ASP A 9 11.71 2.05 -66.07
C ASP A 9 11.29 2.84 -64.83
N VAL A 10 11.58 2.49 -63.57
CA VAL A 10 12.33 1.38 -62.97
C VAL A 10 11.72 1.08 -61.59
N LYS A 11 11.75 -0.21 -61.29
CA LYS A 11 11.54 -0.92 -60.02
C LYS A 11 12.26 -0.39 -58.77
N HIS A 12 11.71 -0.85 -57.64
CA HIS A 12 12.37 -1.20 -56.39
C HIS A 12 12.80 0.00 -55.52
N GLU A 13 12.71 -0.05 -54.20
CA GLU A 13 12.73 -1.18 -53.27
C GLU A 13 12.19 -0.68 -51.92
N VAL A 14 11.58 -1.62 -51.18
CA VAL A 14 11.47 -1.77 -49.72
C VAL A 14 11.72 -0.57 -48.78
N ASP A 15 10.87 -0.56 -47.74
CA ASP A 15 11.23 -0.22 -46.36
C ASP A 15 12.38 0.76 -46.18
N HIS A 16 12.09 2.00 -45.78
CA HIS A 16 12.59 2.52 -44.51
C HIS A 16 12.14 3.97 -44.26
N MET A 17 11.84 4.21 -42.99
CA MET A 17 11.87 5.50 -42.29
C MET A 17 10.69 6.44 -42.55
N ALA A 18 9.71 6.43 -41.65
CA ALA A 18 9.82 7.11 -40.35
C ALA A 18 10.24 8.57 -40.50
N LYS A 19 9.28 9.47 -40.26
CA LYS A 19 9.43 10.71 -39.48
C LYS A 19 8.11 11.48 -39.54
N ASN A 20 7.08 10.94 -38.90
CA ASN A 20 6.13 11.82 -38.25
C ASN A 20 6.08 11.47 -36.76
N SER A 21 7.23 11.61 -36.11
CA SER A 21 7.38 11.64 -34.67
C SER A 21 6.88 12.98 -34.11
N ARG A 22 5.67 13.41 -34.48
CA ARG A 22 4.90 14.27 -33.57
C ARG A 22 4.29 13.34 -32.56
N ALA A 23 5.09 13.13 -31.52
CA ALA A 23 4.75 12.55 -30.25
C ALA A 23 3.23 12.47 -30.06
N ARG A 24 2.70 11.26 -30.14
CA ARG A 24 1.59 10.87 -29.30
C ARG A 24 2.07 11.12 -27.87
N ARG A 25 1.97 12.36 -27.38
CA ARG A 25 1.76 12.61 -25.97
C ARG A 25 0.41 11.96 -25.72
N SER A 26 0.46 10.67 -25.40
CA SER A 26 -0.61 9.99 -24.73
C SER A 26 -0.90 10.85 -23.51
N THR A 27 -1.89 11.74 -23.63
CA THR A 27 -2.30 12.61 -22.55
C THR A 27 -2.81 11.67 -21.49
N ARG A 28 -1.97 11.40 -20.48
CA ARG A 28 -2.44 10.67 -19.30
C ARG A 28 -3.71 11.39 -18.85
N PRO A 29 -4.83 10.68 -18.66
CA PRO A 29 -6.04 11.27 -18.11
C PRO A 29 -5.66 12.07 -16.87
N VAL A 30 -6.07 13.33 -16.77
CA VAL A 30 -5.71 14.23 -15.65
C VAL A 30 -6.05 13.57 -14.30
N GLU A 31 -7.16 12.84 -14.26
CA GLU A 31 -7.57 11.99 -13.13
C GLU A 31 -6.48 11.01 -12.67
N LEU A 32 -5.79 10.32 -13.60
CA LEU A 32 -4.71 9.40 -13.24
C LEU A 32 -3.50 10.15 -12.66
N THR A 33 -3.21 11.35 -13.16
CA THR A 33 -2.12 12.18 -12.63
C THR A 33 -2.44 12.71 -11.22
N ILE A 34 -3.70 13.04 -10.95
CA ILE A 34 -4.16 13.46 -9.62
C ILE A 34 -4.08 12.29 -8.65
N VAL A 35 -4.60 11.12 -9.03
CA VAL A 35 -4.56 9.90 -8.20
C VAL A 35 -3.13 9.48 -7.89
N GLU A 36 -2.23 9.46 -8.89
CA GLU A 36 -0.80 9.18 -8.69
C GLU A 36 -0.19 10.15 -7.67
N ARG A 37 -0.49 11.44 -7.77
CA ARG A 37 0.09 12.46 -6.88
C ARG A 37 -0.45 12.39 -5.45
N ILE A 38 -1.72 12.07 -5.28
CA ILE A 38 -2.32 11.84 -3.95
C ILE A 38 -1.71 10.57 -3.33
N SER A 39 -1.60 9.48 -4.10
CA SER A 39 -1.03 8.22 -3.61
C SER A 39 0.44 8.36 -3.17
N ALA A 40 1.19 9.27 -3.79
CA ALA A 40 2.59 9.54 -3.48
C ALA A 40 2.80 10.53 -2.30
N ASN A 41 1.73 11.15 -1.77
CA ASN A 41 1.83 12.12 -0.67
C ASN A 41 0.73 11.90 0.39
N PRO A 42 1.05 11.25 1.52
CA PRO A 42 0.07 10.95 2.56
C PRO A 42 -0.47 12.19 3.28
N GLU A 43 0.34 13.25 3.43
CA GLU A 43 -0.11 14.50 4.07
C GLU A 43 -1.17 15.21 3.22
N LEU A 44 -0.97 15.21 1.89
CA LEU A 44 -1.95 15.74 0.94
C LEU A 44 -3.25 14.93 0.97
N ALA A 45 -3.17 13.59 1.00
CA ALA A 45 -4.34 12.73 1.11
C ALA A 45 -5.13 12.99 2.40
N HIS A 46 -4.44 13.17 3.53
CA HIS A 46 -5.05 13.49 4.81
C HIS A 46 -5.73 14.88 4.81
N ALA A 47 -5.05 15.91 4.30
CA ALA A 47 -5.60 17.27 4.21
C ALA A 47 -6.88 17.32 3.35
N LEU A 48 -6.86 16.65 2.20
CA LEU A 48 -8.04 16.53 1.33
C LEU A 48 -9.17 15.74 2.01
N GLY A 49 -8.86 14.74 2.83
CA GLY A 49 -9.85 14.02 3.62
C GLY A 49 -10.55 14.91 4.66
N LEU A 50 -9.79 15.76 5.35
CA LEU A 50 -10.36 16.73 6.30
C LEU A 50 -11.26 17.75 5.59
N GLU A 51 -10.83 18.24 4.43
CA GLU A 51 -11.62 19.16 3.61
C GLU A 51 -12.90 18.50 3.09
N ALA A 52 -12.84 17.26 2.60
CA ALA A 52 -14.02 16.50 2.20
C ALA A 52 -15.06 16.40 3.33
N ASN A 53 -14.62 16.09 4.54
CA ASN A 53 -15.48 15.96 5.72
C ASN A 53 -16.10 17.31 6.13
N ALA A 54 -15.34 18.41 6.03
CA ALA A 54 -15.86 19.75 6.28
C ALA A 54 -16.87 20.19 5.21
N MET A 55 -16.70 19.71 3.96
CA MET A 55 -17.58 20.02 2.83
C MET A 55 -18.84 19.16 2.76
N ASP A 56 -18.95 18.08 3.54
CA ASP A 56 -20.06 17.13 3.52
C ASP A 56 -21.43 17.80 3.74
N SER A 57 -21.45 18.86 4.56
CA SER A 57 -22.67 19.65 4.83
C SER A 57 -22.91 20.80 3.84
N VAL A 58 -21.87 21.26 3.13
CA VAL A 58 -21.93 22.47 2.27
C VAL A 58 -22.10 22.12 0.79
N ALA A 59 -21.41 21.08 0.32
CA ALA A 59 -21.37 20.64 -1.06
C ALA A 59 -21.16 19.12 -1.13
N PRO A 60 -22.21 18.32 -0.86
CA PRO A 60 -22.09 16.86 -0.72
C PRO A 60 -21.58 16.18 -2.00
N GLU A 61 -21.98 16.67 -3.19
CA GLU A 61 -21.50 16.12 -4.47
C GLU A 61 -19.97 16.28 -4.65
N VAL A 62 -19.40 17.36 -4.11
CA VAL A 62 -17.95 17.62 -4.19
C VAL A 62 -17.21 16.75 -3.18
N ALA A 63 -17.75 16.63 -1.95
CA ALA A 63 -17.23 15.73 -0.93
C ALA A 63 -17.22 14.27 -1.42
N ASP A 64 -18.31 13.82 -2.05
CA ASP A 64 -18.42 12.48 -2.65
C ASP A 64 -17.36 12.25 -3.73
N ARG A 65 -17.17 13.24 -4.62
CA ARG A 65 -16.18 13.12 -5.70
C ARG A 65 -14.76 13.07 -5.14
N LEU A 66 -14.47 13.85 -4.10
CA LEU A 66 -13.18 13.83 -3.41
C LEU A 66 -12.94 12.50 -2.69
N ASN A 67 -13.94 12.01 -1.97
CA ASN A 67 -13.92 10.70 -1.31
C ASN A 67 -13.71 9.56 -2.31
N GLN A 68 -14.35 9.61 -3.49
CA GLN A 68 -14.10 8.64 -4.56
C GLN A 68 -12.66 8.72 -5.09
N THR A 69 -12.10 9.91 -5.26
CA THR A 69 -10.71 10.07 -5.70
C THR A 69 -9.72 9.59 -4.64
N LEU A 70 -9.97 9.87 -3.37
CA LEU A 70 -9.18 9.35 -2.23
C LEU A 70 -9.21 7.82 -2.19
N LYS A 71 -10.39 7.21 -2.39
CA LYS A 71 -10.52 5.74 -2.47
C LYS A 71 -9.71 5.14 -3.63
N LYS A 72 -9.66 5.81 -4.79
CA LYS A 72 -8.82 5.38 -5.93
C LYS A 72 -7.32 5.57 -5.67
N ALA A 73 -6.97 6.60 -4.89
CA ALA A 73 -5.59 6.92 -4.53
C ALA A 73 -5.08 6.15 -3.31
N GLN A 74 -5.96 5.47 -2.58
CA GLN A 74 -5.57 4.56 -1.51
C GLN A 74 -4.53 3.60 -2.10
N PRO A 75 -3.31 3.52 -1.54
CA PRO A 75 -2.37 2.51 -1.98
C PRO A 75 -3.07 1.16 -1.86
N PRO A 76 -2.92 0.26 -2.84
CA PRO A 76 -3.42 -1.10 -2.67
C PRO A 76 -2.80 -1.60 -1.37
N CYS A 77 -3.63 -1.90 -0.36
CA CYS A 77 -3.14 -2.68 0.78
C CYS A 77 -2.43 -3.85 0.16
N ASP A 78 -1.13 -3.96 0.42
CA ASP A 78 -0.33 -5.03 -0.14
C ASP A 78 -0.88 -6.33 0.44
N ARG A 79 -1.84 -6.95 -0.25
CA ARG A 79 -2.45 -8.22 0.17
C ARG A 79 -1.42 -9.35 0.16
N THR A 80 -0.21 -9.09 -0.34
CA THR A 80 0.92 -10.01 -0.29
C THR A 80 1.85 -9.76 0.90
N ALA A 81 1.61 -8.72 1.70
CA ALA A 81 2.33 -8.50 2.95
C ALA A 81 2.03 -9.66 3.91
N THR A 82 3.01 -10.52 4.13
CA THR A 82 2.93 -11.60 5.09
C THR A 82 2.98 -11.01 6.49
N LEU A 83 1.84 -10.96 7.18
CA LEU A 83 1.81 -10.63 8.60
C LEU A 83 2.26 -11.85 9.40
N SER A 84 3.37 -11.72 10.14
CA SER A 84 3.73 -12.72 11.13
C SER A 84 2.80 -12.60 12.34
N PRO A 85 2.31 -13.73 12.91
CA PRO A 85 1.59 -13.70 14.17
C PRO A 85 2.42 -12.98 15.24
N PHE A 86 1.79 -12.04 15.95
CA PHE A 86 2.42 -11.41 17.10
C PHE A 86 2.56 -12.43 18.23
N ASN A 87 3.73 -12.45 18.87
CA ASN A 87 4.01 -13.35 19.98
C ASN A 87 4.72 -12.57 21.09
N ILE A 88 4.03 -12.39 22.21
CA ILE A 88 4.52 -11.58 23.33
C ILE A 88 5.85 -12.11 23.91
N VAL A 89 6.07 -13.43 23.85
CA VAL A 89 7.31 -14.08 24.33
C VAL A 89 8.55 -13.57 23.58
N ASP A 90 8.38 -13.05 22.36
CA ASP A 90 9.48 -12.47 21.59
C ASP A 90 9.88 -11.07 22.04
N HIS A 91 9.12 -10.45 22.95
CA HIS A 91 9.33 -9.10 23.45
C HIS A 91 9.66 -9.04 24.95
N LEU A 92 9.57 -10.16 25.67
CA LEU A 92 9.92 -10.25 27.10
C LEU A 92 11.41 -10.59 27.25
N HIS A 93 12.27 -9.56 27.26
CA HIS A 93 13.72 -9.74 27.26
C HIS A 93 14.35 -9.64 28.64
N THR A 94 13.74 -8.85 29.51
CA THR A 94 14.25 -8.53 30.84
C THR A 94 13.22 -8.89 31.91
N GLN A 95 13.69 -8.92 33.15
CA GLN A 95 12.81 -9.07 34.31
C GLN A 95 11.79 -7.92 34.39
N GLU A 96 12.21 -6.69 34.06
CA GLU A 96 11.35 -5.51 34.04
C GLU A 96 10.24 -5.64 32.99
N ASP A 97 10.54 -6.12 31.77
CA ASP A 97 9.52 -6.35 30.74
C ASP A 97 8.45 -7.34 31.22
N MET A 98 8.86 -8.39 31.94
CA MET A 98 7.96 -9.41 32.47
C MET A 98 7.09 -8.86 33.61
N GLU A 99 7.63 -7.99 34.46
CA GLU A 99 6.88 -7.35 35.55
C GLU A 99 5.86 -6.35 35.02
N VAL A 100 6.26 -5.47 34.09
CA VAL A 100 5.36 -4.52 33.43
C VAL A 100 4.24 -5.25 32.69
N TYR A 101 4.57 -6.32 31.95
CA TYR A 101 3.59 -7.14 31.27
C TYR A 101 2.59 -7.79 32.24
N LEU A 102 3.09 -8.41 33.31
CA LEU A 102 2.22 -9.04 34.31
C LEU A 102 1.30 -8.02 34.98
N GLN A 103 1.83 -6.84 35.29
CA GLN A 103 1.06 -5.76 35.89
C GLN A 103 -0.07 -5.29 34.96
N ALA A 104 0.22 -5.08 33.67
CA ALA A 104 -0.81 -4.75 32.69
C ALA A 104 -1.89 -5.84 32.60
N CYS A 105 -1.50 -7.12 32.62
CA CYS A 105 -2.46 -8.23 32.63
C CYS A 105 -3.30 -8.30 33.92
N ILE A 106 -2.79 -7.86 35.07
CA ILE A 106 -3.56 -7.78 36.31
C ILE A 106 -4.59 -6.64 36.22
N GLU A 107 -4.20 -5.49 35.67
CA GLU A 107 -5.06 -4.31 35.55
C GLU A 107 -6.20 -4.51 34.53
N GLU A 108 -5.95 -5.25 33.46
CA GLU A 108 -6.91 -5.51 32.39
C GLU A 108 -7.69 -6.83 32.56
N ASP A 109 -7.38 -7.65 33.56
CA ASP A 109 -8.06 -8.94 33.76
C ASP A 109 -9.56 -8.71 34.04
N PRO A 110 -10.47 -9.45 33.38
CA PRO A 110 -11.91 -9.29 33.59
C PRO A 110 -12.38 -9.83 34.96
N GLY A 111 -11.47 -10.34 35.80
CA GLY A 111 -11.73 -10.90 37.12
C GLY A 111 -11.82 -12.43 37.14
N ASP A 112 -11.62 -13.09 36.00
CA ASP A 112 -11.60 -14.56 35.87
C ASP A 112 -10.17 -15.14 35.95
N GLY A 113 -9.16 -14.27 36.04
CA GLY A 113 -7.73 -14.60 36.07
C GLY A 113 -7.21 -15.15 34.75
N SER A 114 -7.95 -15.00 33.64
CA SER A 114 -7.54 -15.53 32.33
C SER A 114 -6.28 -14.84 31.80
N LEU A 115 -6.17 -13.52 31.93
CA LEU A 115 -5.00 -12.77 31.50
C LEU A 115 -3.82 -13.05 32.40
N ILE A 116 -4.05 -13.13 33.71
CA ILE A 116 -2.99 -13.43 34.68
C ILE A 116 -2.39 -14.81 34.42
N ARG A 117 -3.22 -15.85 34.23
CA ARG A 117 -2.74 -17.20 33.90
C ARG A 117 -1.99 -17.23 32.57
N ARG A 118 -2.48 -16.51 31.56
CA ARG A 118 -1.83 -16.43 30.27
C ARG A 118 -0.46 -15.75 30.38
N ALA A 119 -0.39 -14.63 31.09
CA ALA A 119 0.85 -13.89 31.33
C ALA A 119 1.91 -14.75 32.01
N GLN A 120 1.51 -15.52 33.04
CA GLN A 120 2.42 -16.44 33.74
C GLN A 120 2.99 -17.52 32.81
N GLN A 121 2.17 -18.08 31.91
CA GLN A 121 2.64 -19.04 30.91
C GLN A 121 3.65 -18.39 29.95
N ASP A 122 3.35 -17.20 29.44
CA ASP A 122 4.22 -16.48 28.51
C ASP A 122 5.56 -16.09 29.18
N ILE A 123 5.53 -15.65 30.44
CA ILE A 123 6.73 -15.36 31.26
C ILE A 123 7.58 -16.61 31.47
N ALA A 124 6.97 -17.77 31.76
CA ALA A 124 7.69 -19.02 31.89
C ALA A 124 8.38 -19.42 30.57
N HIS A 125 7.69 -19.22 29.43
CA HIS A 125 8.28 -19.45 28.11
C HIS A 125 9.43 -18.48 27.81
N ALA A 126 9.28 -17.20 28.10
CA ALA A 126 10.31 -16.18 27.92
C ALA A 126 11.54 -16.49 28.78
N THR A 127 11.34 -16.78 30.06
CA THR A 127 12.40 -17.16 31.01
C THR A 127 13.18 -18.37 30.52
N ARG A 128 12.47 -19.42 30.06
CA ARG A 128 13.11 -20.61 29.48
C ARG A 128 13.95 -20.24 28.25
N LYS A 129 13.39 -19.43 27.34
CA LYS A 129 14.07 -18.98 26.12
C LYS A 129 15.36 -18.21 26.43
N LEU A 130 15.32 -17.30 27.41
CA LEU A 130 16.47 -16.54 27.87
C LEU A 130 17.56 -17.44 28.46
N ASN A 131 17.17 -18.43 29.27
CA ASN A 131 18.11 -19.38 29.88
C ASN A 131 18.72 -20.39 28.89
N THR A 132 18.08 -20.61 27.73
CA THR A 132 18.58 -21.51 26.67
C THR A 132 19.46 -20.82 25.63
N LYS A 133 19.65 -19.50 25.73
CA LYS A 133 20.53 -18.76 24.82
C LYS A 133 21.99 -18.97 25.26
N PRO A 134 22.87 -19.49 24.38
CA PRO A 134 24.27 -19.83 24.73
C PRO A 134 25.12 -18.59 25.06
#